data_AF-A0A2M7VTG4-F1
#
_entry.id   AF-A0A2M7VTG4-F1
#
_cell.length_a   1.000
_cell.length_b   1.000
_cell.length_c   1.000
_cell.angle_alpha   90.00
_cell.angle_beta   90.00
_cell.angle_gamma   90.00
#
_symmetry.space_group_name_H-M   'P 1'
#
loop_
_entity.id
_entity.type
_entity.pdbx_description
1 polymer ?
#
loop_
_entity_poly.entity_id
_entity_poly.type
_entity_poly.pdbx_seq_one_letter_code
_entity_poly.pdbx_strand_id
1 'polypeptide(L)'
;MNKPILLFAFLFLNSALFCQTTSVEKINYRKLTYSDFTKIAVNDTSIAVIDLFFSKKENAMYNQMSLLPLSIVLFAIPPSRLIGVGTAVISVPLFLNGSYTLVKYRKKKLYKVLVDYKKTQTLPQWVRKRANKLLVRYDDLEMDY
;
A
#
# COMPACT_ATOMS: atom_id res chain seq x y z
N MET A 1 2.17 -6.47 40.25
CA MET A 1 2.77 -6.73 38.92
C MET A 1 1.69 -6.51 37.87
N ASN A 2 1.76 -5.40 37.14
CA ASN A 2 0.64 -4.91 36.33
C ASN A 2 0.43 -5.81 35.10
N LYS A 3 -0.61 -6.65 35.17
CA LYS A 3 -1.10 -7.52 34.09
C LYS A 3 -1.14 -6.87 32.68
N PRO A 4 -1.46 -5.56 32.49
CA PRO A 4 -1.42 -4.97 31.14
C PRO A 4 -0.03 -4.85 30.50
N ILE A 5 1.06 -4.81 31.29
CA ILE A 5 2.43 -4.67 30.75
C ILE A 5 2.86 -5.96 30.04
N LEU A 6 2.43 -7.11 30.54
CA LEU A 6 2.77 -8.42 30.01
C LEU A 6 2.07 -8.69 28.66
N LEU A 7 0.82 -8.24 28.53
CA LEU A 7 0.08 -8.27 27.26
C LEU A 7 0.73 -7.37 26.19
N PHE A 8 1.18 -6.18 26.58
CA PHE A 8 1.90 -5.27 25.67
C PHE A 8 3.23 -5.87 25.20
N ALA A 9 4.00 -6.49 26.11
CA ALA A 9 5.25 -7.17 25.76
C ALA A 9 5.02 -8.36 24.80
N PHE A 10 3.94 -9.11 24.98
CA PHE A 10 3.60 -10.24 24.10
C PHE A 10 3.22 -9.80 22.68
N LEU A 11 2.53 -8.67 22.53
CA LEU A 11 2.21 -8.10 21.21
C LEU A 11 3.45 -7.60 20.46
N PHE A 12 4.40 -6.97 21.16
CA PHE A 12 5.65 -6.51 20.55
C PHE A 12 6.58 -7.66 20.11
N LEU A 13 6.67 -8.73 20.91
CA LEU A 13 7.55 -9.87 20.60
C LEU A 13 7.15 -10.62 19.32
N ASN A 14 5.84 -10.71 19.03
CA ASN A 14 5.32 -11.37 17.83
C ASN A 14 5.64 -10.60 16.54
N SER A 15 5.78 -9.27 16.60
CA SER A 15 6.11 -8.45 15.42
C SER A 15 7.57 -8.57 14.99
N ALA A 16 8.49 -8.86 15.92
CA ALA A 16 9.91 -9.01 15.65
C ALA A 16 10.22 -10.32 14.88
N LEU A 17 9.44 -11.37 15.11
CA LEU A 17 9.64 -12.69 14.49
C LEU A 17 9.18 -12.79 13.03
N PHE A 18 8.40 -11.82 12.53
CA PHE A 18 7.88 -11.82 11.16
C PHE A 18 8.82 -11.19 10.11
N CYS A 19 10.01 -10.71 10.53
CA CYS A 19 10.96 -10.03 9.65
C CYS A 19 12.05 -10.97 9.11
N GLN A 20 11.67 -12.09 8.52
CA GLN A 20 12.59 -12.88 7.70
C GLN A 20 11.97 -13.15 6.33
N THR A 21 12.46 -12.45 5.30
CA THR A 21 12.22 -12.87 3.92
C THR A 21 13.51 -12.73 3.10
N THR A 22 14.16 -13.88 2.94
CA THR A 22 14.85 -14.42 1.76
C THR A 22 15.65 -13.43 0.91
N SER A 23 16.97 -13.58 0.99
CA SER A 23 17.97 -13.04 0.08
C SER A 23 17.77 -13.55 -1.36
N VAL A 24 17.32 -12.66 -2.23
CA VAL A 24 17.49 -12.76 -3.68
C VAL A 24 18.00 -11.38 -4.12
N GLU A 25 19.13 -11.36 -4.83
CA GLU A 25 19.94 -10.22 -5.29
C GLU A 25 19.35 -8.83 -5.02
N LYS A 26 20.09 -8.05 -4.22
CA LYS A 26 19.62 -6.90 -3.43
C LYS A 26 19.37 -5.64 -4.26
N ILE A 27 18.58 -5.71 -5.34
CA ILE A 27 17.95 -4.50 -5.88
C ILE A 27 17.12 -3.92 -4.73
N ASN A 28 17.47 -2.72 -4.27
CA ASN A 28 16.76 -2.07 -3.19
C ASN A 28 15.45 -1.46 -3.70
N TYR A 29 14.45 -2.31 -3.92
CA TYR A 29 13.14 -1.92 -4.43
C TYR A 29 12.45 -0.83 -3.61
N ARG A 30 12.85 -0.63 -2.34
CA ARG A 30 12.26 0.42 -1.49
C ARG A 30 12.67 1.82 -1.96
N LYS A 31 13.92 1.98 -2.42
CA LYS A 31 14.50 3.25 -2.86
C LYS A 31 14.05 3.69 -4.25
N LEU A 32 13.60 2.76 -5.10
CA LEU A 32 13.16 3.07 -6.48
C LEU A 32 11.97 4.04 -6.49
N THR A 33 12.07 5.13 -7.24
CA THR A 33 11.00 6.14 -7.39
C THR A 33 10.12 5.84 -8.59
N TYR A 34 9.04 6.62 -8.77
CA TYR A 34 8.17 6.51 -9.95
C TYR A 34 8.99 6.64 -11.25
N SER A 35 9.90 7.62 -11.32
CA SER A 35 10.77 7.85 -12.48
C SER A 35 11.71 6.68 -12.78
N ASP A 36 12.09 5.90 -11.77
CA ASP A 36 12.93 4.71 -12.00
C ASP A 36 12.13 3.58 -12.64
N PHE A 37 10.84 3.47 -12.32
CA PHE A 37 9.95 2.48 -12.92
C PHE A 37 9.51 2.85 -14.33
N THR A 38 9.29 4.14 -14.62
CA THR A 38 8.91 4.57 -15.97
C THR A 38 10.03 4.33 -16.98
N LYS A 39 11.30 4.39 -16.58
CA LYS A 39 12.43 3.98 -17.44
C LYS A 39 12.40 2.50 -17.85
N ILE A 40 11.69 1.66 -17.10
CA ILE A 40 11.55 0.22 -17.36
C ILE A 40 10.24 -0.08 -18.11
N ALA A 41 9.36 0.92 -18.25
CA ALA A 41 8.11 0.79 -18.99
C ALA A 41 8.38 0.47 -20.47
N VAL A 42 7.53 -0.38 -21.05
CA VAL A 42 7.63 -0.83 -22.45
C VAL A 42 6.55 -0.16 -23.31
N ASN A 43 5.39 0.12 -22.74
CA ASN A 43 4.24 0.73 -23.41
C ASN A 43 3.30 1.43 -22.41
N ASP A 44 2.26 2.09 -22.90
CA ASP A 44 1.29 2.83 -22.08
C ASP A 44 0.56 1.95 -21.07
N THR A 45 0.34 0.67 -21.42
CA THR A 45 -0.20 -0.31 -20.47
C THR A 45 0.72 -0.50 -19.27
N SER A 46 2.04 -0.58 -19.49
CA SER A 46 3.00 -0.69 -18.38
C SER A 46 3.09 0.59 -17.54
N ILE A 47 2.88 1.76 -18.15
CA ILE A 47 2.77 3.05 -17.44
C ILE A 47 1.51 3.04 -16.57
N ALA A 48 0.36 2.64 -17.10
CA ALA A 48 -0.89 2.51 -16.34
C ALA A 48 -0.77 1.51 -15.17
N VAL A 49 0.04 0.46 -15.31
CA VAL A 49 0.35 -0.46 -14.20
C VAL A 49 1.22 0.22 -13.13
N ILE A 50 2.20 1.05 -13.51
CA ILE A 50 3.00 1.82 -12.56
C ILE A 50 2.09 2.80 -11.81
N ASP A 51 1.26 3.56 -12.52
CA ASP A 51 0.27 4.47 -11.94
C ASP A 51 -0.67 3.76 -10.97
N LEU A 52 -1.19 2.59 -11.36
CA LEU A 52 -2.05 1.79 -10.49
C LEU A 52 -1.37 1.44 -9.17
N PHE A 53 -0.10 1.05 -9.20
CA PHE A 53 0.63 0.64 -8.00
C PHE A 53 0.98 1.84 -7.11
N PHE A 54 1.46 2.94 -7.69
CA PHE A 54 1.81 4.14 -6.93
C PHE A 54 0.56 4.83 -6.35
N SER A 55 -0.48 5.03 -7.16
CA SER A 55 -1.74 5.63 -6.70
C SER A 55 -2.40 4.82 -5.59
N LYS A 56 -2.45 3.48 -5.69
CA LYS A 56 -3.02 2.64 -4.61
C LYS A 56 -2.19 2.69 -3.34
N LYS A 57 -0.88 2.77 -3.47
CA LYS A 57 0.03 2.85 -2.33
C LYS A 57 -0.08 4.20 -1.61
N GLU A 58 -0.07 5.31 -2.35
CA GLU A 58 -0.18 6.65 -1.79
C GLU A 58 -1.53 6.88 -1.13
N ASN A 59 -2.63 6.51 -1.80
CA ASN A 59 -3.97 6.60 -1.20
C ASN A 59 -4.11 5.76 0.07
N ALA A 60 -3.50 4.56 0.11
CA ALA A 60 -3.49 3.75 1.33
C ALA A 60 -2.70 4.42 2.46
N MET A 61 -1.53 5.00 2.14
CA MET A 61 -0.66 5.63 3.13
C MET A 61 -1.29 6.91 3.70
N TYR A 62 -1.75 7.82 2.84
CA TYR A 62 -2.24 9.14 3.25
C TYR A 62 -3.67 9.13 3.75
N ASN A 63 -4.57 8.32 3.17
CA ASN A 63 -6.00 8.41 3.50
C ASN A 63 -6.45 7.33 4.50
N GLN A 64 -5.80 6.15 4.52
CA GLN A 64 -6.27 5.03 5.32
C GLN A 64 -5.41 4.79 6.56
N MET A 65 -4.09 4.96 6.45
CA MET A 65 -3.17 4.65 7.55
C MET A 65 -2.89 5.83 8.49
N SER A 66 -3.12 7.06 8.06
CA SER A 66 -2.95 8.28 8.88
C SER A 66 -4.02 8.43 9.98
N LEU A 67 -5.18 7.82 9.80
CA LEU A 67 -6.34 7.96 10.69
C LEU A 67 -6.13 7.27 12.05
N LEU A 68 -5.38 6.17 12.10
CA LEU A 68 -5.17 5.42 13.34
C LEU A 68 -4.29 6.20 14.34
N PRO A 69 -3.10 6.71 13.95
CA PRO A 69 -2.33 7.61 14.81
C PRO A 69 -3.15 8.80 15.32
N LEU A 70 -3.98 9.40 14.46
CA LEU A 70 -4.85 10.52 14.85
C LEU A 70 -5.87 10.11 15.92
N SER A 71 -6.52 8.94 15.75
CA SER A 71 -7.47 8.43 16.75
C SER A 71 -6.81 8.11 18.10
N ILE A 72 -5.55 7.65 18.10
CA ILE A 72 -4.78 7.42 19.34
C ILE A 72 -4.53 8.75 20.07
N VAL A 73 -4.14 9.80 19.34
CA VAL A 73 -3.92 11.14 19.92
C VAL A 73 -5.20 11.67 20.54
N LEU A 74 -6.34 11.55 19.86
CA LEU A 74 -7.64 11.99 20.37
C LEU A 74 -8.10 11.21 21.61
N PHE A 75 -7.77 9.92 21.69
CA PHE A 75 -8.06 9.08 22.86
C PHE A 75 -7.23 9.46 24.09
N ALA A 76 -5.99 9.94 23.89
CA ALA A 76 -5.08 10.33 24.97
C ALA A 76 -5.47 11.65 25.65
N ILE A 77 -6.20 12.53 24.95
CA ILE A 77 -6.66 13.83 25.47
C ILE A 77 -7.98 13.61 26.24
N PRO A 78 -8.04 13.87 27.57
CA PRO A 78 -9.21 13.57 28.40
C PRO A 78 -10.56 14.12 27.89
N PRO A 79 -10.67 15.39 27.46
CA PRO A 79 -11.94 15.93 26.97
C PRO A 79 -12.41 15.33 25.63
N SER A 80 -11.51 14.73 24.84
CA SER A 80 -11.84 14.15 23.53
C SER A 80 -11.85 12.62 23.51
N ARG A 81 -11.73 11.96 24.66
CA ARG A 81 -11.62 10.49 24.74
C ARG A 81 -12.77 9.75 24.06
N LEU A 82 -14.01 10.21 24.20
CA LEU A 82 -15.18 9.60 23.54
C LEU A 82 -15.10 9.71 22.01
N ILE A 83 -14.63 10.84 21.50
CA ILE A 83 -14.38 11.06 20.06
C ILE A 83 -13.23 10.14 19.60
N GLY A 84 -12.20 9.97 20.42
CA GLY A 84 -11.11 9.01 20.18
C GLY A 84 -11.60 7.57 20.04
N VAL A 85 -12.49 7.11 20.93
CA VAL A 85 -13.08 5.75 20.83
C VAL A 85 -13.94 5.61 19.57
N GLY A 86 -14.81 6.58 19.29
CA GLY A 86 -15.67 6.56 18.09
C GLY A 86 -14.86 6.54 16.79
N THR A 87 -13.80 7.35 16.72
CA THR A 87 -12.91 7.39 15.55
C THR A 87 -12.05 6.12 15.43
N ALA A 88 -11.69 5.46 16.53
CA ALA A 88 -10.94 4.21 16.52
C ALA A 88 -11.70 3.05 15.84
N VAL A 89 -13.02 2.99 16.02
CA VAL A 89 -13.87 1.96 15.38
C VAL A 89 -13.80 2.04 13.85
N ILE A 90 -13.61 3.24 13.30
CA ILE A 90 -13.49 3.48 11.86
C ILE A 90 -12.03 3.40 11.40
N SER A 91 -11.10 3.95 12.19
CA SER A 91 -9.69 4.04 11.83
C SER A 91 -8.99 2.68 11.80
N VAL A 92 -9.38 1.73 12.66
CA VAL A 92 -8.75 0.40 12.72
C VAL A 92 -9.02 -0.42 11.46
N PRO A 93 -10.28 -0.62 11.00
CA PRO A 93 -10.54 -1.31 9.73
C PRO A 93 -9.88 -0.64 8.53
N LEU A 94 -9.88 0.70 8.48
CA LEU A 94 -9.22 1.45 7.41
C LEU A 94 -7.70 1.22 7.42
N PHE A 95 -7.07 1.27 8.60
CA PHE A 95 -5.64 1.01 8.75
C PHE A 95 -5.25 -0.42 8.33
N LEU A 96 -6.06 -1.42 8.69
CA LEU A 96 -5.84 -2.81 8.27
C LEU A 96 -5.94 -2.94 6.75
N ASN A 97 -6.95 -2.33 6.13
CA ASN A 97 -7.10 -2.30 4.68
C ASN A 97 -5.94 -1.55 3.99
N GLY A 98 -5.49 -0.44 4.56
CA GLY A 98 -4.35 0.32 4.08
C GLY A 98 -3.06 -0.50 4.15
N SER A 99 -2.83 -1.17 5.27
CA SER A 99 -1.69 -2.07 5.49
C SER A 99 -1.69 -3.23 4.50
N TYR A 100 -2.83 -3.88 4.29
CA TYR A 100 -2.99 -4.90 3.26
C TYR A 100 -2.69 -4.35 1.85
N THR A 101 -3.17 -3.14 1.55
CA THR A 101 -2.94 -2.48 0.26
C THR A 101 -1.45 -2.19 0.04
N LEU A 102 -0.70 -1.72 1.05
CA LEU A 102 0.74 -1.52 0.94
C LEU A 102 1.50 -2.81 0.62
N VAL A 103 1.09 -3.95 1.20
CA VAL A 103 1.71 -5.26 0.93
C VAL A 103 1.30 -5.78 -0.46
N LYS A 104 0.05 -5.58 -0.85
CA LYS A 104 -0.48 -5.98 -2.17
C LYS A 104 0.20 -5.21 -3.31
N TYR A 105 0.42 -3.90 -3.14
CA TYR A 105 0.99 -2.98 -4.12
C TYR A 105 2.46 -2.60 -3.84
N ARG A 106 3.22 -3.48 -3.17
CA ARG A 106 4.64 -3.22 -2.87
C ARG A 106 5.48 -3.06 -4.15
N LYS A 107 6.47 -2.17 -4.12
CA LYS A 107 7.42 -1.92 -5.24
C LYS A 107 8.11 -3.19 -5.77
N LYS A 108 8.42 -4.15 -4.89
CA LYS A 108 8.95 -5.48 -5.30
C LYS A 108 7.98 -6.26 -6.21
N LYS A 109 6.67 -6.19 -5.95
CA LYS A 109 5.66 -6.82 -6.81
C LYS A 109 5.50 -6.06 -8.12
N LEU A 110 5.52 -4.73 -8.08
CA LEU A 110 5.49 -3.91 -9.29
C LEU A 110 6.64 -4.29 -10.23
N TYR A 111 7.87 -4.32 -9.72
CA TYR A 111 9.03 -4.73 -10.50
C TYR A 111 8.84 -6.11 -11.14
N LYS A 112 8.41 -7.10 -10.36
CA LYS A 112 8.13 -8.45 -10.87
C LYS A 112 7.09 -8.44 -11.98
N VAL A 113 5.97 -7.74 -11.79
CA VAL A 113 4.90 -7.64 -12.80
C VAL A 113 5.41 -7.00 -14.10
N LEU A 114 6.23 -5.93 -14.00
CA LEU A 114 6.77 -5.26 -15.18
C LEU A 114 7.79 -6.13 -15.93
N VAL A 115 8.68 -6.81 -15.21
CA VAL A 115 9.65 -7.73 -15.80
C VAL A 115 8.97 -8.93 -16.45
N ASP A 116 8.00 -9.53 -15.76
CA ASP A 116 7.23 -10.68 -16.29
C ASP A 116 6.41 -10.25 -17.52
N TYR A 117 5.82 -9.05 -17.49
CA TYR A 117 5.09 -8.49 -18.62
C TYR A 117 6.01 -8.21 -19.81
N LYS A 118 7.20 -7.64 -19.59
CA LYS A 118 8.18 -7.43 -20.67
C LYS A 118 8.54 -8.72 -21.40
N LYS A 119 8.64 -9.83 -20.67
CA LYS A 119 8.98 -11.16 -21.22
C LYS A 119 7.80 -11.87 -21.86
N THR A 120 6.64 -11.84 -21.22
CA THR A 120 5.47 -12.67 -21.60
C THR A 120 4.40 -11.92 -22.38
N GLN A 121 4.44 -10.58 -22.38
CA GLN A 121 3.38 -9.69 -22.86
C GLN A 121 2.01 -9.93 -22.19
N THR A 122 2.00 -10.60 -21.04
CA THR A 122 0.76 -10.91 -20.31
C THR A 122 0.79 -10.32 -18.90
N LEU A 123 -0.29 -9.62 -18.54
CA LEU A 123 -0.50 -9.15 -17.18
C LEU A 123 -1.28 -10.18 -16.37
N PRO A 124 -1.01 -10.33 -15.06
CA PRO A 124 -1.87 -11.08 -14.15
C PRO A 124 -3.30 -10.55 -14.20
N GLN A 125 -4.30 -11.44 -14.20
CA GLN A 125 -5.71 -11.10 -14.42
C GLN A 125 -6.21 -9.95 -13.52
N TRP A 126 -5.84 -9.96 -12.24
CA TRP A 126 -6.23 -8.94 -11.27
C TRP A 126 -5.60 -7.56 -11.56
N VAL A 127 -4.38 -7.53 -12.11
CA VAL A 127 -3.70 -6.29 -12.54
C VAL A 127 -4.35 -5.80 -13.82
N ARG A 128 -4.50 -6.69 -14.81
CA ARG A 128 -5.10 -6.40 -16.12
C ARG A 128 -6.46 -5.73 -15.98
N LYS A 129 -7.37 -6.32 -15.17
CA LYS A 129 -8.70 -5.74 -14.93
C LYS A 129 -8.65 -4.32 -14.39
N ARG A 130 -7.67 -4.00 -13.53
CA ARG A 130 -7.54 -2.68 -12.92
C ARG A 130 -6.81 -1.69 -13.82
N ALA A 131 -5.78 -2.14 -14.54
CA ALA A 131 -5.06 -1.33 -15.52
C ALA A 131 -5.97 -0.93 -16.68
N ASN A 132 -6.74 -1.87 -17.23
CA ASN A 132 -7.71 -1.56 -18.29
C ASN A 132 -8.75 -0.54 -17.83
N LYS A 133 -9.20 -0.59 -16.57
CA LYS A 133 -10.11 0.41 -16.02
C LYS A 133 -9.47 1.81 -15.93
N LEU A 134 -8.15 1.90 -15.76
CA LEU A 134 -7.44 3.18 -15.81
C LEU A 134 -7.27 3.66 -17.25
N LEU A 135 -6.93 2.77 -18.18
CA LEU A 135 -6.80 3.11 -19.59
C LEU A 135 -8.11 3.66 -20.16
N VAL A 136 -9.25 2.99 -19.92
CA VAL A 136 -10.57 3.49 -20.32
C VAL A 136 -10.83 4.90 -19.78
N ARG A 137 -10.42 5.18 -18.54
CA ARG A 137 -10.57 6.53 -17.96
C ARG A 137 -9.67 7.55 -18.65
N TYR A 138 -8.46 7.17 -19.06
CA TYR A 138 -7.58 8.07 -19.79
C TYR A 138 -8.18 8.40 -21.17
N ASP A 139 -8.69 7.38 -21.86
CA ASP A 139 -9.38 7.54 -23.14
C ASP A 139 -10.61 8.47 -22.99
N ASP A 140 -11.45 8.25 -21.97
CA ASP A 140 -12.62 9.11 -21.68
C ASP A 140 -12.19 10.57 -21.44
N LEU A 141 -11.10 10.80 -20.71
CA LEU A 141 -10.60 12.15 -20.41
C LEU A 141 -10.00 12.84 -21.63
N GLU A 142 -9.34 12.10 -22.53
CA GLU A 142 -8.80 12.67 -23.78
C GLU A 142 -9.90 13.09 -24.76
N MET A 143 -11.07 12.43 -24.72
CA MET A 143 -12.22 12.72 -25.59
C MET A 143 -13.02 13.96 -25.14
N ASP A 144 -12.85 14.41 -23.89
CA ASP A 144 -13.52 15.59 -23.33
C ASP A 144 -12.77 16.91 -23.60
N TYR A 145 -11.57 16.86 -24.21
CA TYR A 145 -10.73 18.02 -24.58
C TYR A 145 -10.72 18.29 -26.09
#